data_AF-A0A933D636-F1
#
_entry.id   AF-A0A933D636-F1
#
_cell.length_a   1.000
_cell.length_b   1.000
_cell.length_c   1.000
_cell.angle_alpha   90.00
_cell.angle_beta   90.00
_cell.angle_gamma   90.00
#
_symmetry.space_group_name_H-M   'P 1'
#
loop_
_entity.id
_entity.type
_entity.pdbx_description
1 polymer ?
#
loop_
_entity_poly.entity_id
_entity_poly.type
_entity_poly.pdbx_seq_one_letter_code
_entity_poly.pdbx_strand_id
1 'polypeptide(L)'
;MSIRKFAASLTLIIGILLVLGSCKDFGDEVIRRLTASTFVVNLSPGGTANVTISGGNPPYSISRHPDPALASASLTNLANGNGELTITVPSSVGIGGTTDVRIKDSDTHDSPLDGPTHEENEIVITIVVGAAPPVSFSGDIQPIFDNNCTVSCHPGNNAPFSLRVGQSHALLVNSAAIVGPCAGIPRVKPFDAEGSALYRRLQGTTCGSQMPMGQTPLHDSLRTKIRVWINEGAQNN
;
A
#
# COMPACT_ATOMS: atom_id res chain seq x y z
N MET A 1 -53.28 -79.71 62.39
CA MET A 1 -51.85 -79.31 62.31
C MET A 1 -51.57 -78.97 60.86
N SER A 2 -51.27 -77.70 60.58
CA SER A 2 -50.84 -77.12 59.29
C SER A 2 -51.75 -77.20 58.06
N ILE A 3 -51.86 -76.26 57.12
CA ILE A 3 -51.64 -74.79 56.99
C ILE A 3 -51.75 -74.46 55.48
N ARG A 4 -52.41 -73.32 55.15
CA ARG A 4 -52.30 -72.44 53.94
C ARG A 4 -52.75 -72.99 52.57
N LYS A 5 -53.71 -72.38 51.86
CA LYS A 5 -53.90 -71.01 51.27
C LYS A 5 -53.13 -70.77 49.95
N PHE A 6 -53.92 -70.37 48.96
CA PHE A 6 -53.70 -69.91 47.58
C PHE A 6 -52.49 -68.98 47.33
N ALA A 7 -51.94 -69.05 46.11
CA ALA A 7 -51.54 -67.87 45.33
C ALA A 7 -51.41 -68.20 43.83
N ALA A 8 -52.11 -67.43 42.99
CA ALA A 8 -51.95 -67.38 41.54
C ALA A 8 -50.70 -66.56 41.19
N SER A 9 -49.89 -67.03 40.23
CA SER A 9 -48.70 -66.33 39.74
C SER A 9 -49.00 -65.69 38.38
N LEU A 10 -49.00 -64.36 38.38
CA LEU A 10 -49.10 -63.47 37.24
C LEU A 10 -47.68 -63.22 36.71
N THR A 11 -47.33 -63.73 35.53
CA THR A 11 -46.02 -63.45 34.93
C THR A 11 -46.12 -62.27 33.97
N LEU A 12 -45.47 -61.19 34.38
CA LEU A 12 -45.35 -59.89 33.72
C LEU A 12 -44.37 -59.95 32.53
N ILE A 13 -44.80 -59.53 31.35
CA ILE A 13 -43.96 -59.37 30.15
C ILE A 13 -43.18 -58.06 30.30
N ILE A 14 -41.85 -58.15 30.46
CA ILE A 14 -40.96 -56.98 30.46
C ILE A 14 -40.54 -56.71 29.01
N GLY A 15 -41.08 -55.64 28.43
CA GLY A 15 -40.64 -55.09 27.15
C GLY A 15 -39.28 -54.40 27.30
N ILE A 16 -38.31 -54.82 26.49
CA ILE A 16 -37.00 -54.18 26.35
C ILE A 16 -37.19 -52.88 25.57
N LEU A 17 -37.12 -51.75 26.28
CA LEU A 17 -37.09 -50.42 25.70
C LEU A 17 -35.65 -50.14 25.20
N LEU A 18 -35.41 -50.38 23.91
CA LEU A 18 -34.20 -49.93 23.22
C LEU A 18 -34.17 -48.40 23.21
N VAL A 19 -33.35 -47.81 24.08
CA VAL A 19 -33.01 -46.39 24.02
C VAL A 19 -32.14 -46.20 22.78
N LEU A 20 -32.76 -45.76 21.68
CA LEU A 20 -32.05 -45.16 20.57
C LEU A 20 -31.41 -43.88 21.11
N GLY A 21 -30.16 -43.99 21.57
CA GLY A 21 -29.31 -42.83 21.74
C GLY A 21 -29.22 -42.16 20.38
N SER A 22 -29.84 -40.99 20.26
CA SER A 22 -29.75 -40.14 19.08
C SER A 22 -28.27 -40.01 18.72
N CYS A 23 -27.85 -40.66 17.64
CA CYS A 23 -26.64 -40.25 16.97
C CYS A 23 -26.89 -38.79 16.61
N LYS A 24 -26.18 -37.88 17.29
CA LYS A 24 -26.11 -36.49 16.85
C LYS A 24 -25.58 -36.59 15.43
N ASP A 25 -26.46 -36.26 14.50
CA ASP A 25 -26.14 -36.01 13.12
C ASP A 25 -24.97 -35.01 13.14
N PHE A 26 -23.75 -35.49 12.91
CA PHE A 26 -22.63 -34.65 12.54
C PHE A 26 -22.94 -34.20 11.12
N GLY A 27 -23.94 -33.34 11.00
CA GLY A 27 -24.25 -32.66 9.76
C GLY A 27 -22.94 -32.08 9.27
N ASP A 28 -22.63 -32.39 8.01
CA ASP A 28 -21.48 -31.88 7.28
C ASP A 28 -21.31 -30.39 7.63
N GLU A 29 -20.38 -30.08 8.55
CA GLU A 29 -20.08 -28.70 8.85
C GLU A 29 -19.58 -28.16 7.54
N VAL A 30 -20.38 -27.30 6.90
CA VAL A 30 -19.95 -26.61 5.70
C VAL A 30 -18.68 -25.88 6.07
N ILE A 31 -17.53 -26.45 5.71
CA ILE A 31 -16.23 -25.89 6.00
C ILE A 31 -16.18 -24.56 5.26
N ARG A 32 -16.49 -23.48 5.98
CA ARG A 32 -16.35 -22.12 5.46
C ARG A 32 -14.88 -21.81 5.56
N ARG A 33 -14.09 -22.19 4.55
CA ARG A 33 -12.68 -21.85 4.52
C ARG A 33 -12.53 -20.32 4.46
N LEU A 34 -11.60 -19.78 5.24
CA LEU A 34 -11.22 -18.38 5.14
C LEU A 34 -10.77 -18.08 3.70
N THR A 35 -11.31 -17.04 3.08
CA THR A 35 -11.03 -16.68 1.70
C THR A 35 -11.06 -15.17 1.49
N ALA A 36 -10.56 -14.73 0.33
CA ALA A 36 -10.54 -13.34 -0.08
C ALA A 36 -11.04 -13.18 -1.53
N SER A 37 -11.55 -11.99 -1.87
CA SER A 37 -11.93 -11.65 -3.24
C SER A 37 -10.75 -11.68 -4.22
N THR A 38 -9.52 -11.51 -3.72
CA THR A 38 -8.26 -11.74 -4.44
C THR A 38 -7.14 -12.08 -3.45
N PHE A 39 -6.15 -12.83 -3.91
CA PHE A 39 -4.91 -13.11 -3.16
C PHE A 39 -3.71 -12.30 -3.67
N VAL A 40 -3.87 -11.54 -4.76
CA VAL A 40 -2.83 -10.66 -5.31
C VAL A 40 -3.42 -9.28 -5.62
N VAL A 41 -2.74 -8.24 -5.15
CA VAL A 41 -3.09 -6.84 -5.36
C VAL A 41 -1.92 -6.13 -6.03
N ASN A 42 -2.16 -5.49 -7.17
CA ASN A 42 -1.16 -4.71 -7.89
C ASN A 42 -1.49 -3.22 -7.72
N LEU A 43 -0.58 -2.44 -7.13
CA LEU A 43 -0.77 -1.02 -6.87
C LEU A 43 0.44 -0.20 -7.33
N SER A 44 0.19 1.01 -7.82
CA SER A 44 1.23 2.02 -8.04
C SER A 44 1.34 2.93 -6.81
N PRO A 45 2.44 3.69 -6.66
CA PRO A 45 2.59 4.65 -5.56
C PRO A 45 1.41 5.62 -5.47
N GLY A 46 0.84 5.78 -4.28
CA GLY A 46 -0.38 6.56 -4.03
C GLY A 46 -1.69 5.81 -4.29
N GLY A 47 -1.64 4.55 -4.73
CA GLY A 47 -2.81 3.72 -4.97
C GLY A 47 -3.40 3.11 -3.70
N THR A 48 -4.69 2.79 -3.75
CA THR A 48 -5.44 2.09 -2.69
C THR A 48 -6.26 0.97 -3.31
N ALA A 49 -6.41 -0.16 -2.61
CA ALA A 49 -7.30 -1.25 -2.98
C ALA A 49 -8.06 -1.78 -1.77
N ASN A 50 -9.29 -2.27 -1.99
CA ASN A 50 -10.07 -2.98 -0.99
C ASN A 50 -10.17 -4.47 -1.37
N VAL A 51 -9.98 -5.35 -0.39
CA VAL A 51 -10.13 -6.80 -0.53
C VAL A 51 -11.20 -7.26 0.46
N THR A 52 -12.20 -7.99 -0.03
CA THR A 52 -13.25 -8.56 0.82
C THR A 52 -12.76 -9.89 1.39
N ILE A 53 -12.83 -10.02 2.71
CA ILE A 53 -12.54 -11.24 3.46
C ILE A 53 -13.87 -11.92 3.80
N SER A 54 -13.96 -13.22 3.59
CA SER A 54 -15.19 -13.98 3.85
C SER A 54 -14.87 -15.44 4.16
N GLY A 55 -15.89 -16.20 4.56
CA GLY A 55 -15.67 -17.55 5.09
C GLY A 55 -14.99 -17.48 6.46
N GLY A 56 -14.52 -18.61 6.97
CA GLY A 56 -13.99 -18.72 8.33
C GLY A 56 -14.98 -18.29 9.40
N ASN A 57 -14.43 -17.99 10.57
CA ASN A 57 -15.16 -17.51 11.73
C ASN A 57 -14.83 -16.03 12.01
N PRO A 58 -15.66 -15.06 11.61
CA PRO A 58 -15.44 -13.65 11.98
C PRO A 58 -15.54 -13.46 13.51
N PRO A 59 -14.86 -12.46 14.10
CA PRO A 59 -14.15 -11.37 13.42
C PRO A 59 -12.75 -11.74 12.91
N TYR A 60 -12.34 -11.10 11.83
CA TYR A 60 -11.00 -11.23 11.26
C TYR A 60 -10.02 -10.25 11.89
N SER A 61 -8.73 -10.59 11.88
CA SER A 61 -7.64 -9.74 12.36
C SER A 61 -6.40 -9.85 11.47
N ILE A 62 -5.63 -8.77 11.36
CA ILE A 62 -4.32 -8.80 10.69
C ILE A 62 -3.33 -9.47 11.63
N SER A 63 -2.81 -10.63 11.23
CA SER A 63 -1.78 -11.38 11.97
C SER A 63 -0.37 -10.90 11.64
N ARG A 64 -0.15 -10.39 10.42
CA ARG A 64 1.09 -9.75 9.99
C ARG A 64 0.80 -8.59 9.05
N HIS A 65 1.32 -7.42 9.40
CA HIS A 65 1.29 -6.23 8.55
C HIS A 65 2.34 -6.30 7.43
N PRO A 66 2.09 -5.63 6.28
CA PRO A 66 3.08 -5.48 5.22
C PRO A 66 4.28 -4.65 5.67
N ASP A 67 5.36 -4.70 4.87
CA ASP A 67 6.49 -3.80 5.00
C ASP A 67 6.01 -2.34 4.89
N PRO A 68 6.14 -1.53 5.96
CA PRO A 68 5.68 -0.14 5.95
C PRO A 68 6.43 0.74 4.95
N ALA A 69 7.58 0.30 4.42
CA ALA A 69 8.26 0.98 3.32
C ALA A 69 7.53 0.84 1.98
N LEU A 70 6.67 -0.17 1.83
CA LEU A 70 5.96 -0.48 0.58
C LEU A 70 4.46 -0.27 0.67
N ALA A 71 3.81 -0.66 1.77
CA ALA A 71 2.35 -0.54 1.91
C ALA A 71 1.92 -0.47 3.38
N SER A 72 0.69 0.01 3.61
CA SER A 72 -0.03 -0.13 4.86
C SER A 72 -1.34 -0.88 4.62
N ALA A 73 -1.86 -1.53 5.68
CA ALA A 73 -3.10 -2.27 5.63
C ALA A 73 -3.94 -2.02 6.90
N SER A 74 -5.25 -1.83 6.72
CA SER A 74 -6.24 -1.77 7.79
C SER A 74 -7.39 -2.71 7.49
N LEU A 75 -8.03 -3.26 8.52
CA LEU A 75 -9.10 -4.25 8.38
C LEU A 75 -10.31 -3.80 9.18
N THR A 76 -11.47 -3.79 8.53
CA THR A 76 -12.76 -3.47 9.15
C THR A 76 -13.66 -4.70 9.09
N ASN A 77 -14.17 -5.16 10.23
CA ASN A 77 -15.18 -6.22 10.28
C ASN A 77 -16.57 -5.60 10.04
N LEU A 78 -17.28 -6.12 9.05
CA LEU A 78 -18.57 -5.60 8.62
C LEU A 78 -19.73 -6.35 9.30
N ALA A 79 -20.88 -5.70 9.45
CA ALA A 79 -22.06 -6.27 10.08
C ALA A 79 -22.66 -7.48 9.33
N ASN A 80 -22.29 -7.67 8.06
CA ASN A 80 -22.72 -8.82 7.25
C ASN A 80 -21.86 -10.08 7.44
N GLY A 81 -20.87 -10.05 8.35
CA GLY A 81 -19.95 -11.16 8.63
C GLY A 81 -18.70 -11.20 7.74
N ASN A 82 -18.57 -10.29 6.76
CA ASN A 82 -17.37 -10.15 5.94
C ASN A 82 -16.39 -9.15 6.57
N GLY A 83 -15.12 -9.24 6.19
CA GLY A 83 -14.10 -8.22 6.46
C GLY A 83 -13.84 -7.38 5.22
N GLU A 84 -13.47 -6.13 5.40
CA GLU A 84 -12.92 -5.27 4.35
C GLU A 84 -11.49 -4.88 4.74
N LEU A 85 -10.52 -5.44 4.01
CA LEU A 85 -9.12 -5.06 4.09
C LEU A 85 -8.88 -3.88 3.13
N THR A 86 -8.43 -2.74 3.65
CA THR A 86 -7.95 -1.61 2.85
C THR A 86 -6.43 -1.63 2.82
N ILE A 87 -5.84 -1.68 1.62
CA ILE A 87 -4.40 -1.61 1.38
C ILE A 87 -4.08 -0.26 0.74
N THR A 88 -3.08 0.46 1.24
CA THR A 88 -2.62 1.74 0.70
C THR A 88 -1.12 1.74 0.46
N VAL A 89 -0.70 2.20 -0.72
CA VAL A 89 0.73 2.40 -1.06
C VAL A 89 1.07 3.89 -0.92
N PRO A 90 2.08 4.26 -0.12
CA PRO A 90 2.53 5.65 -0.02
C PRO A 90 2.96 6.22 -1.37
N SER A 91 2.68 7.51 -1.64
CA SER A 91 3.17 8.18 -2.86
C SER A 91 4.69 8.36 -2.88
N SER A 92 5.37 8.14 -1.75
CA SER A 92 6.83 8.24 -1.60
C SER A 92 7.59 6.98 -2.01
N VAL A 93 6.90 5.89 -2.38
CA VAL A 93 7.56 4.66 -2.82
C VAL A 93 8.25 4.91 -4.16
N GLY A 94 9.58 5.01 -4.13
CA GLY A 94 10.39 5.25 -5.34
C GLY A 94 10.73 3.98 -6.11
N ILE A 95 11.06 2.90 -5.38
CA ILE A 95 11.37 1.59 -5.96
C ILE A 95 10.21 0.65 -5.65
N GLY A 96 9.67 0.01 -6.68
CA GLY A 96 8.65 -1.02 -6.52
C GLY A 96 9.16 -2.24 -5.75
N GLY A 97 8.24 -3.10 -5.30
CA GLY A 97 8.58 -4.26 -4.50
C GLY A 97 7.40 -5.19 -4.29
N THR A 98 7.60 -6.20 -3.46
CA THR A 98 6.54 -7.13 -3.05
C THR A 98 6.53 -7.26 -1.55
N THR A 99 5.35 -7.19 -0.96
CA THR A 99 5.11 -7.43 0.46
C THR A 99 3.82 -8.23 0.61
N ASP A 100 3.60 -8.88 1.74
CA ASP A 100 2.35 -9.56 2.05
C ASP A 100 1.65 -8.96 3.27
N VAL A 101 0.34 -9.15 3.33
CA VAL A 101 -0.44 -9.00 4.55
C VAL A 101 -1.08 -10.34 4.86
N ARG A 102 -1.02 -10.73 6.13
CA ARG A 102 -1.64 -11.97 6.59
C ARG A 102 -2.83 -11.66 7.46
N ILE A 103 -3.91 -12.39 7.20
CA ILE A 103 -5.19 -12.22 7.88
C ILE A 103 -5.57 -13.55 8.45
N LYS A 104 -5.96 -13.54 9.73
CA LYS A 104 -6.56 -14.68 10.39
C LYS A 104 -8.01 -14.41 10.76
N ASP A 105 -8.79 -15.47 10.84
CA ASP A 105 -10.11 -15.40 11.46
C ASP A 105 -10.01 -15.53 12.99
N SER A 106 -11.15 -15.59 13.66
CA SER A 106 -11.23 -15.72 15.12
C SER A 106 -11.19 -17.16 15.61
N ASP A 107 -11.10 -18.15 14.70
CA ASP A 107 -11.12 -19.53 15.13
C ASP A 107 -9.85 -19.87 15.91
N THR A 108 -10.06 -20.41 17.11
CA THR A 108 -9.01 -20.83 18.03
C THR A 108 -8.95 -22.35 18.13
N HIS A 109 -9.41 -23.08 17.11
CA HIS A 109 -9.46 -24.54 17.13
C HIS A 109 -8.05 -25.18 17.13
N ASP A 110 -7.38 -25.10 18.27
CA ASP A 110 -6.35 -26.01 18.76
C ASP A 110 -7.02 -27.21 19.49
N SER A 111 -8.27 -27.53 19.15
CA SER A 111 -8.99 -28.61 19.83
C SER A 111 -8.37 -29.94 19.40
N PRO A 112 -8.09 -30.87 20.32
CA PRO A 112 -7.49 -32.18 20.01
C PRO A 112 -8.38 -33.11 19.16
N LEU A 113 -9.57 -32.64 18.75
CA LEU A 113 -10.48 -33.35 17.84
C LEU A 113 -10.34 -32.88 16.38
N ASP A 114 -9.63 -31.79 16.13
CA ASP A 114 -9.35 -31.37 14.78
C ASP A 114 -8.29 -32.28 14.18
N GLY A 115 -8.59 -32.79 12.99
CA GLY A 115 -7.61 -33.56 12.23
C GLY A 115 -6.36 -32.72 11.95
N PRO A 116 -5.24 -33.38 11.57
CA PRO A 116 -3.94 -32.74 11.32
C PRO A 116 -3.91 -31.73 10.15
N THR A 117 -5.06 -31.31 9.63
CA THR A 117 -5.21 -30.38 8.50
C THR A 117 -5.71 -28.99 8.92
N HIS A 118 -5.92 -28.69 10.20
CA HIS A 118 -6.45 -27.40 10.69
C HIS A 118 -5.38 -26.28 10.85
N GLU A 119 -4.35 -26.23 10.00
CA GLU A 119 -3.43 -25.06 9.93
C GLU A 119 -3.97 -23.91 9.05
N GLU A 120 -5.29 -23.85 8.83
CA GLU A 120 -5.91 -23.10 7.73
C GLU A 120 -6.44 -21.70 8.12
N ASN A 121 -6.21 -21.26 9.36
CA ASN A 121 -6.84 -20.05 9.90
C ASN A 121 -6.18 -18.76 9.43
N GLU A 122 -5.22 -18.82 8.50
CA GLU A 122 -4.52 -17.66 7.97
C GLU A 122 -4.51 -17.68 6.43
N ILE A 123 -4.90 -16.57 5.82
CA ILE A 123 -4.69 -16.31 4.40
C ILE A 123 -3.62 -15.24 4.19
N VAL A 124 -2.91 -15.35 3.08
CA VAL A 124 -1.86 -14.41 2.67
C VAL A 124 -2.31 -13.67 1.42
N ILE A 125 -2.32 -12.35 1.47
CA ILE A 125 -2.55 -11.50 0.29
C ILE A 125 -1.22 -10.86 -0.10
N THR A 126 -0.75 -11.18 -1.30
CA THR A 126 0.46 -10.60 -1.87
C THR A 126 0.15 -9.22 -2.47
N ILE A 127 0.93 -8.23 -2.08
CA ILE A 127 0.86 -6.85 -2.57
C ILE A 127 2.09 -6.62 -3.44
N VAL A 128 1.87 -6.44 -4.73
CA VAL A 128 2.88 -6.05 -5.70
C VAL A 128 2.80 -4.55 -5.90
N VAL A 129 3.86 -3.84 -5.52
CA VAL A 129 3.97 -2.39 -5.64
C VAL A 129 4.80 -2.08 -6.87
N GLY A 130 4.19 -1.41 -7.85
CA GLY A 130 4.88 -0.90 -9.02
C GLY A 130 5.86 0.23 -8.66
N ALA A 131 6.84 0.48 -9.53
CA ALA A 131 7.66 1.68 -9.42
C ALA A 131 6.82 2.94 -9.69
N ALA A 132 7.21 4.07 -9.12
CA ALA A 132 6.62 5.35 -9.48
C ALA A 132 6.81 5.60 -10.99
N PRO A 133 5.82 6.17 -11.69
CA PRO A 133 6.06 6.65 -13.04
C PRO A 133 7.16 7.72 -13.01
N PRO A 134 8.04 7.77 -14.03
CA PRO A 134 9.07 8.79 -14.10
C PRO A 134 8.44 10.18 -14.17
N VAL A 135 9.10 11.17 -13.59
CA VAL A 135 8.67 12.56 -13.62
C VAL A 135 8.70 13.07 -15.06
N SER A 136 7.57 13.61 -15.54
CA SER A 136 7.48 14.17 -16.89
C SER A 136 8.00 15.60 -16.92
N PHE A 137 8.91 15.92 -17.82
CA PHE A 137 9.34 17.31 -17.97
C PHE A 137 8.17 18.21 -18.36
N SER A 138 7.41 17.82 -19.37
CA SER A 138 6.31 18.62 -19.91
C SER A 138 5.11 18.68 -18.95
N GLY A 139 4.79 17.58 -18.26
CA GLY A 139 3.64 17.47 -17.37
C GLY A 139 3.90 17.89 -15.92
N ASP A 140 5.11 17.69 -15.40
CA ASP A 140 5.43 17.91 -13.99
C ASP A 140 6.37 19.09 -13.74
N ILE A 141 7.40 19.29 -14.58
CA ILE A 141 8.47 20.27 -14.32
C ILE A 141 8.20 21.62 -14.97
N GLN A 142 7.79 21.63 -16.24
CA GLN A 142 7.49 22.86 -16.96
C GLN A 142 6.41 23.71 -16.27
N PRO A 143 5.30 23.14 -15.75
CA PRO A 143 4.32 23.91 -15.01
C PRO A 143 4.87 24.54 -13.73
N ILE A 144 5.89 23.94 -13.10
CA ILE A 144 6.56 24.55 -11.94
C ILE A 144 7.29 25.83 -12.38
N PHE A 145 8.02 25.77 -13.49
CA PHE A 145 8.72 26.94 -14.03
C PHE A 145 7.75 28.02 -14.47
N ASP A 146 6.66 27.66 -15.15
CA ASP A 146 5.68 28.61 -15.64
C ASP A 146 5.00 29.37 -14.50
N ASN A 147 4.65 28.68 -13.41
CA ASN A 147 3.94 29.29 -12.29
C ASN A 147 4.86 30.05 -11.31
N ASN A 148 6.14 29.67 -11.22
CA ASN A 148 7.00 30.15 -10.12
C ASN A 148 8.27 30.90 -10.59
N CYS A 149 8.61 30.84 -11.88
CA CYS A 149 9.90 31.34 -12.37
C CYS A 149 9.78 32.31 -13.56
N THR A 150 8.85 32.06 -14.48
CA THR A 150 8.74 32.85 -15.73
C THR A 150 7.95 34.14 -15.55
N VAL A 151 7.05 34.20 -14.57
CA VAL A 151 6.16 35.36 -14.33
C VAL A 151 6.92 36.68 -14.18
N SER A 152 8.10 36.64 -13.54
CA SER A 152 8.85 37.88 -13.22
C SER A 152 10.29 37.90 -13.75
N CYS A 153 11.01 36.76 -13.71
CA CYS A 153 12.47 36.79 -13.86
C CYS A 153 13.00 35.98 -15.05
N HIS A 154 12.43 34.82 -15.37
CA HIS A 154 12.93 33.97 -16.46
C HIS A 154 12.07 33.90 -17.75
N PRO A 155 11.51 35.03 -18.28
CA PRO A 155 10.73 35.00 -19.52
C PRO A 155 11.57 35.04 -20.80
N GLY A 156 12.91 35.13 -20.72
CA GLY A 156 13.83 35.16 -21.87
C GLY A 156 14.51 36.50 -22.18
N ASN A 157 14.08 37.62 -21.58
CA ASN A 157 14.66 38.95 -21.83
C ASN A 157 15.40 39.56 -20.63
N ASN A 158 14.91 39.34 -19.39
CA ASN A 158 15.47 39.92 -18.16
C ASN A 158 16.40 38.96 -17.38
N ALA A 159 16.56 37.74 -17.88
CA ALA A 159 17.46 36.73 -17.34
C ALA A 159 18.37 36.19 -18.44
N PRO A 160 19.56 35.67 -18.09
CA PRO A 160 20.51 35.13 -19.05
C PRO A 160 19.99 33.95 -19.89
N PHE A 161 18.80 33.41 -19.57
CA PHE A 161 18.09 32.40 -20.36
C PHE A 161 16.59 32.38 -20.01
N SER A 162 15.81 31.78 -20.91
CA SER A 162 14.36 31.59 -20.76
C SER A 162 14.04 30.25 -20.10
N LEU A 163 13.04 30.24 -19.21
CA LEU A 163 12.41 29.04 -18.67
C LEU A 163 11.02 28.77 -19.25
N ARG A 164 10.66 29.46 -20.33
CA ARG A 164 9.39 29.23 -21.03
C ARG A 164 9.37 27.86 -21.70
N VAL A 165 8.14 27.36 -21.87
CA VAL A 165 7.85 26.17 -22.67
C VAL A 165 8.57 26.21 -24.02
N GLY A 166 9.11 25.07 -24.44
CA GLY A 166 9.87 24.93 -25.69
C GLY A 166 11.32 25.41 -25.65
N GLN A 167 11.77 26.08 -24.57
CA GLN A 167 13.15 26.58 -24.44
C GLN A 167 13.87 26.05 -23.20
N SER A 168 13.15 26.01 -22.08
CA SER A 168 13.63 25.65 -20.74
C SER A 168 14.54 24.41 -20.71
N HIS A 169 14.09 23.27 -21.24
CA HIS A 169 14.85 22.01 -21.19
C HIS A 169 16.23 22.16 -21.82
N ALA A 170 16.27 22.58 -23.09
CA ALA A 170 17.51 22.73 -23.85
C ALA A 170 18.46 23.76 -23.23
N LEU A 171 17.91 24.83 -22.63
CA LEU A 171 18.69 25.88 -21.97
C LEU A 171 19.14 25.50 -20.54
N LEU A 172 18.62 24.41 -19.97
CA LEU A 172 18.97 23.93 -18.64
C LEU A 172 19.91 22.73 -18.69
N VAL A 173 19.51 21.67 -19.38
CA VAL A 173 20.16 20.37 -19.29
C VAL A 173 21.51 20.41 -19.99
N ASN A 174 22.57 20.04 -19.26
CA ASN A 174 23.97 20.11 -19.68
C ASN A 174 24.48 21.51 -20.08
N SER A 175 23.65 22.55 -20.00
CA SER A 175 24.05 23.94 -20.27
C SER A 175 24.76 24.53 -19.06
N ALA A 176 25.94 25.12 -19.26
CA ALA A 176 26.70 25.73 -18.17
C ALA A 176 25.93 26.92 -17.55
N ALA A 177 25.93 27.01 -16.23
CA ALA A 177 25.58 28.24 -15.55
C ALA A 177 26.66 29.29 -15.87
N ILE A 178 26.22 30.52 -16.14
CA ILE A 178 27.11 31.62 -16.56
C ILE A 178 27.14 32.77 -15.55
N VAL A 179 26.31 32.70 -14.50
CA VAL A 179 26.20 33.76 -13.48
C VAL A 179 26.33 33.18 -12.07
N GLY A 180 27.11 33.87 -11.25
CA GLY A 180 27.25 33.62 -9.81
C GLY A 180 28.28 32.54 -9.46
N PRO A 181 28.33 32.11 -8.18
CA PRO A 181 29.36 31.21 -7.65
C PRO A 181 29.42 29.81 -8.30
N CYS A 182 28.40 29.46 -9.08
CA CYS A 182 28.31 28.20 -9.81
C CYS A 182 28.50 28.38 -11.31
N ALA A 183 29.08 29.50 -11.75
CA ALA A 183 29.52 29.64 -13.13
C ALA A 183 30.47 28.49 -13.50
N GLY A 184 30.24 27.86 -14.66
CA GLY A 184 31.04 26.73 -15.15
C GLY A 184 30.52 25.34 -14.78
N ILE A 185 29.62 25.19 -13.79
CA ILE A 185 28.90 23.92 -13.57
C ILE A 185 27.59 23.88 -14.36
N PRO A 186 27.08 22.70 -14.74
CA PRO A 186 25.79 22.60 -15.44
C PRO A 186 24.63 23.18 -14.62
N ARG A 187 23.72 23.90 -15.29
CA ARG A 187 22.45 24.36 -14.69
C ARG A 187 21.65 23.16 -14.20
N VAL A 188 21.52 22.15 -15.06
CA VAL A 188 21.06 20.81 -14.71
C VAL A 188 22.09 19.80 -15.19
N LYS A 189 22.64 19.03 -14.25
CA LYS A 189 23.50 17.88 -14.48
C LYS A 189 22.64 16.62 -14.31
N PRO A 190 22.32 15.89 -15.40
CA PRO A 190 21.59 14.63 -15.31
C PRO A 190 22.18 13.68 -14.29
N PHE A 191 21.32 12.97 -13.56
CA PHE A 191 21.67 12.00 -12.52
C PHE A 191 22.36 12.60 -11.27
N ASP A 192 22.48 13.92 -11.17
CA ASP A 192 23.16 14.59 -10.07
C ASP A 192 22.50 15.94 -9.71
N ALA A 193 21.39 15.87 -8.98
CA ALA A 193 20.69 17.05 -8.49
C ALA A 193 21.57 17.90 -7.57
N GLU A 194 22.34 17.26 -6.67
CA GLU A 194 23.24 17.97 -5.75
C GLU A 194 24.41 18.63 -6.49
N GLY A 195 24.78 18.14 -7.68
CA GLY A 195 25.74 18.75 -8.62
C GLY A 195 25.16 19.83 -9.53
N SER A 196 23.84 20.04 -9.52
CA SER A 196 23.15 20.93 -10.44
C SER A 196 22.97 22.34 -9.86
N ALA A 197 23.38 23.38 -10.60
CA ALA A 197 23.24 24.76 -10.12
C ALA A 197 21.78 25.18 -9.88
N LEU A 198 20.83 24.65 -10.66
CA LEU A 198 19.39 24.89 -10.48
C LEU A 198 18.95 24.46 -9.08
N TYR A 199 19.22 23.20 -8.70
CA TYR A 199 18.75 22.66 -7.42
C TYR A 199 19.41 23.35 -6.23
N ARG A 200 20.72 23.63 -6.32
CA ARG A 200 21.47 24.40 -5.32
C ARG A 200 20.89 25.79 -5.08
N ARG A 201 20.51 26.50 -6.16
CA ARG A 201 19.85 27.81 -6.05
C ARG A 201 18.44 27.72 -5.46
N LEU A 202 17.69 26.65 -5.71
CA LEU A 202 16.38 26.43 -5.10
C LEU A 202 16.47 26.15 -3.59
N GLN A 203 17.55 25.50 -3.14
CA GLN A 203 17.82 25.26 -1.71
C GLN A 203 18.27 26.54 -0.98
N GLY A 204 18.82 27.53 -1.70
CA GLY A 204 19.32 28.78 -1.10
C GLY A 204 20.60 28.63 -0.28
N THR A 205 21.25 27.47 -0.33
CA THR A 205 22.43 27.15 0.48
C THR A 205 23.74 27.45 -0.25
N THR A 206 23.77 27.30 -1.57
CA THR A 206 24.96 27.47 -2.41
C THR A 206 24.57 28.06 -3.78
N CYS A 207 25.56 28.49 -4.59
CA CYS A 207 25.35 29.09 -5.92
C CYS A 207 24.74 30.50 -5.96
N GLY A 208 24.81 31.26 -4.87
CA GLY A 208 24.33 32.65 -4.79
C GLY A 208 22.93 32.75 -4.17
N SER A 209 22.19 33.83 -4.47
CA SER A 209 20.86 34.05 -3.90
C SER A 209 19.87 32.94 -4.24
N GLN A 210 19.04 32.60 -3.25
CA GLN A 210 17.98 31.61 -3.39
C GLN A 210 17.00 32.00 -4.49
N MET A 211 16.57 31.02 -5.28
CA MET A 211 15.49 31.15 -6.25
C MET A 211 14.18 30.53 -5.71
N PRO A 212 13.01 31.14 -5.94
CA PRO A 212 12.81 32.41 -6.66
C PRO A 212 13.31 33.63 -5.87
N MET A 213 14.01 34.54 -6.55
CA MET A 213 14.76 35.63 -5.89
C MET A 213 13.84 36.65 -5.22
N GLY A 214 14.07 36.91 -3.93
CA GLY A 214 13.30 37.89 -3.17
C GLY A 214 11.83 37.52 -3.00
N GLN A 215 11.48 36.25 -3.21
CA GLN A 215 10.13 35.71 -3.05
C GLN A 215 10.15 34.58 -2.00
N THR A 216 8.97 34.12 -1.61
CA THR A 216 8.82 32.92 -0.79
C THR A 216 9.50 31.73 -1.47
N PRO A 217 10.29 30.93 -0.72
CA PRO A 217 10.85 29.68 -1.21
C PRO A 217 9.80 28.79 -1.89
N LEU A 218 10.20 28.12 -2.97
CA LEU A 218 9.35 27.11 -3.59
C LEU A 218 9.01 26.02 -2.58
N HIS A 219 7.75 25.54 -2.54
CA HIS A 219 7.34 24.50 -1.61
C HIS A 219 8.20 23.22 -1.77
N ASP A 220 8.46 22.53 -0.65
CA ASP A 220 9.35 21.37 -0.56
C ASP A 220 8.98 20.27 -1.55
N SER A 221 7.68 20.00 -1.75
CA SER A 221 7.21 19.00 -2.71
C SER A 221 7.60 19.32 -4.16
N LEU A 222 7.57 20.59 -4.56
CA LEU A 222 7.96 21.02 -5.91
C LEU A 222 9.48 20.98 -6.08
N ARG A 223 10.25 21.36 -5.04
CA ARG A 223 11.72 21.19 -5.05
C ARG A 223 12.10 19.71 -5.15
N THR A 224 11.42 18.83 -4.42
CA THR A 224 11.61 17.39 -4.49
C THR A 224 11.28 16.85 -5.86
N LYS A 225 10.19 17.29 -6.49
CA LYS A 225 9.83 16.90 -7.86
C LYS A 225 10.90 17.28 -8.88
N ILE A 226 11.46 18.50 -8.79
CA ILE A 226 12.62 18.91 -9.60
C ILE A 226 13.85 18.03 -9.31
N ARG A 227 14.16 17.76 -8.05
CA ARG A 227 15.28 16.90 -7.65
C ARG A 227 15.17 15.50 -8.24
N VAL A 228 13.97 14.90 -8.16
CA VAL A 228 13.68 13.57 -8.71
C VAL A 228 13.87 13.58 -10.22
N TRP A 229 13.27 14.51 -10.94
CA TRP A 229 13.46 14.63 -12.40
C TRP A 229 14.94 14.73 -12.80
N ILE A 230 15.75 15.53 -12.09
CA ILE A 230 17.20 15.61 -12.38
C ILE A 230 17.87 14.25 -12.16
N ASN A 231 17.56 13.58 -11.05
CA ASN A 231 18.15 12.29 -10.70
C ASN A 231 17.68 11.14 -11.60
N GLU A 232 16.51 11.26 -12.24
CA GLU A 232 16.01 10.36 -13.28
C GLU A 232 16.64 10.62 -14.67
N GLY A 233 17.63 11.52 -14.74
CA GLY A 233 18.37 11.82 -15.95
C GLY A 233 17.89 13.06 -16.69
N ALA A 234 17.01 13.87 -16.08
CA ALA A 234 16.52 15.13 -16.65
C ALA A 234 15.92 14.95 -18.06
N GLN A 235 15.09 13.93 -18.24
CA GLN A 235 14.49 13.56 -19.53
C GLN A 235 13.58 14.68 -20.06
N ASN A 236 13.37 14.75 -21.38
CA ASN A 236 12.41 15.66 -22.01
C ASN A 236 11.19 14.87 -22.49
N ASN A 237 10.32 14.49 -21.55
CA ASN A 237 9.21 13.54 -21.73
C ASN A 237 7.84 14.15 -21.41
#